data_AF-A0A8R7U5X1-F1
#
_entry.id   AF-A0A8R7U5X1-F1
#
_cell.length_a   1.000
_cell.length_b   1.000
_cell.length_c   1.000
_cell.angle_alpha   90.00
_cell.angle_beta   90.00
_cell.angle_gamma   90.00
#
_symmetry.space_group_name_H-M   'P 1'
#
loop_
_entity.id
_entity.type
_entity.pdbx_description
1 polymer ?
#
loop_
_entity_poly.entity_id
_entity_poly.type
_entity_poly.pdbx_seq_one_letter_code
_entity_poly.pdbx_strand_id
1 'polypeptide(L)'
;MLAAARGCYDIFHLALPCTVDRVLDPQKERVAPAVEGTLHVLRAAKDVGGVGRVVVTSAISAVVPSPGRPAGEVLDESCWTNIDYYCDKNRVR
;
A
#
# COMPACT_ATOMS: atom_id res chain seq x y z
N MET A 1 17.94 3.47 0.25
CA MET A 1 17.14 3.52 1.50
C MET A 1 18.00 3.45 2.75
N LEU A 2 18.96 2.52 2.90
CA LEU A 2 19.80 2.42 4.12
C LEU A 2 20.47 3.75 4.54
N ALA A 3 21.05 4.49 3.59
CA ALA A 3 21.67 5.78 3.90
C ALA A 3 20.66 6.82 4.42
N ALA A 4 19.44 6.80 3.89
CA ALA A 4 18.37 7.72 4.30
C ALA A 4 17.75 7.34 5.66
N ALA A 5 17.75 6.05 6.02
CA ALA A 5 17.20 5.57 7.28
C ALA A 5 18.19 5.69 8.46
N ARG A 6 19.50 5.81 8.19
CA ARG A 6 20.52 5.90 9.25
C ARG A 6 20.32 7.16 10.10
N GLY A 7 20.29 6.97 11.42
CA GLY A 7 20.09 8.06 12.39
C GLY A 7 18.64 8.51 12.55
N CYS A 8 17.69 7.91 11.81
CA CYS A 8 16.27 8.16 12.02
C CYS A 8 15.75 7.40 13.25
N TYR A 9 14.93 8.06 14.06
CA TYR A 9 14.20 7.42 15.15
C TYR A 9 12.86 6.84 14.67
N ASP A 10 12.17 7.54 13.77
CA ASP A 10 10.92 7.09 13.14
C ASP A 10 10.96 7.38 11.63
N ILE A 11 10.18 6.63 10.85
CA ILE A 11 10.07 6.79 9.39
C ILE A 11 8.61 6.92 8.97
N PHE A 12 8.32 7.90 8.12
CA PHE A 12 7.01 8.08 7.46
C PHE A 12 7.14 7.71 5.98
N HIS A 13 6.56 6.58 5.58
CA HIS A 13 6.53 6.15 4.19
C HIS A 13 5.29 6.73 3.48
N LEU A 14 5.48 7.90 2.88
CA LEU A 14 4.44 8.61 2.11
C LEU A 14 4.53 8.32 0.60
N ALA A 15 5.65 7.77 0.15
CA ALA A 15 5.90 7.57 -1.28
C ALA A 15 5.10 6.35 -1.78
N LEU A 16 4.19 6.58 -2.73
CA LEU A 16 3.52 5.51 -3.47
C LEU A 16 3.36 5.88 -4.97
N PRO A 17 3.23 4.89 -5.86
CA PRO A 17 2.90 5.13 -7.26
C PRO A 17 1.52 5.78 -7.41
N CYS A 18 1.50 7.08 -7.69
CA CYS A 18 0.29 7.90 -7.83
C CYS A 18 0.31 8.70 -9.14
N THR A 19 0.42 8.02 -10.27
CA THR A 19 0.31 8.65 -11.59
C THR A 19 -1.15 8.92 -11.94
N VAL A 20 -1.45 10.10 -12.48
CA VAL A 20 -2.79 10.43 -13.04
C VAL A 20 -2.92 10.05 -14.52
N ASP A 21 -1.78 9.75 -15.15
CA ASP A 21 -1.70 9.37 -16.55
C ASP A 21 -2.20 7.94 -16.79
N ARG A 22 -2.43 7.63 -18.07
CA ARG A 22 -2.81 6.27 -18.49
C ARG A 22 -1.73 5.28 -18.09
N VAL A 23 -2.13 4.29 -17.28
CA VAL A 23 -1.30 3.15 -16.91
C VAL A 23 -1.45 2.06 -17.98
N LEU A 24 -0.34 1.57 -18.53
CA LEU A 24 -0.34 0.54 -19.58
C LEU A 24 -0.22 -0.87 -18.98
N ASP A 25 0.64 -1.02 -17.99
CA ASP A 25 0.87 -2.24 -17.21
C ASP A 25 0.71 -1.93 -15.71
N PRO A 26 -0.50 -2.07 -15.14
CA PRO A 26 -0.76 -1.76 -13.74
C PRO A 26 0.09 -2.56 -12.76
N GLN A 27 0.47 -3.78 -13.14
CA GLN A 27 1.31 -4.61 -12.29
C GLN A 27 2.71 -4.04 -12.18
N LYS A 28 3.34 -3.69 -13.30
CA LYS A 28 4.70 -3.12 -13.31
C LYS A 28 4.76 -1.66 -12.90
N GLU A 29 3.74 -0.88 -13.20
CA GLU A 29 3.77 0.57 -13.00
C GLU A 29 3.20 0.99 -11.63
N ARG A 30 2.36 0.17 -11.00
CA ARG A 30 1.73 0.51 -9.71
C ARG A 30 1.92 -0.56 -8.64
N VAL A 31 1.47 -1.79 -8.89
CA VAL A 31 1.41 -2.82 -7.83
C VAL A 31 2.81 -3.23 -7.36
N ALA A 32 3.67 -3.69 -8.28
CA ALA A 32 5.01 -4.13 -7.93
C ALA A 32 5.86 -3.02 -7.31
N PRO A 33 5.89 -1.77 -7.84
CA PRO A 33 6.62 -0.68 -7.20
C PRO A 33 6.07 -0.30 -5.82
N ALA A 34 4.75 -0.35 -5.60
CA ALA A 34 4.16 -0.07 -4.28
C ALA A 34 4.59 -1.12 -3.24
N VAL A 35 4.52 -2.40 -3.61
CA VAL A 35 4.91 -3.51 -2.72
C VAL A 35 6.42 -3.48 -2.44
N GLU A 36 7.24 -3.47 -3.49
CA GLU A 36 8.70 -3.50 -3.32
C GLU A 36 9.23 -2.21 -2.67
N GLY A 37 8.65 -1.05 -2.99
CA GLY A 37 8.99 0.22 -2.33
C GLY A 37 8.75 0.17 -0.83
N THR A 38 7.57 -0.31 -0.42
CA THR A 38 7.23 -0.47 1.01
C THR A 38 8.17 -1.46 1.69
N LEU A 39 8.40 -2.63 1.07
CA LEU A 39 9.30 -3.65 1.62
C LEU A 39 10.75 -3.13 1.76
N HIS A 40 11.24 -2.34 0.80
CA HIS A 40 12.57 -1.74 0.90
C HIS A 40 12.69 -0.76 2.05
N VAL A 41 11.65 0.03 2.33
CA VAL A 41 11.64 0.94 3.49
C VAL A 41 11.66 0.15 4.79
N LEU A 42 10.79 -0.86 4.91
CA LEU A 42 10.69 -1.69 6.12
C LEU A 42 11.99 -2.46 6.38
N ARG A 43 12.60 -3.03 5.34
CA ARG A 43 13.91 -3.69 5.43
C ARG A 43 14.99 -2.69 5.85
N ALA A 44 15.06 -1.51 5.22
CA ALA A 44 16.06 -0.52 5.58
C ALA A 44 15.92 -0.02 7.02
N ALA A 45 14.68 0.22 7.48
CA ALA A 45 14.38 0.62 8.86
C ALA A 45 14.86 -0.44 9.87
N LYS A 46 14.62 -1.71 9.56
CA LYS A 46 15.09 -2.84 10.36
C LYS A 46 16.63 -2.94 10.36
N ASP A 47 17.25 -2.85 9.19
CA ASP A 47 18.67 -3.12 9.00
C ASP A 47 19.59 -2.05 9.59
N VAL A 48 19.21 -0.78 9.58
CA VAL A 48 20.02 0.29 10.20
C VAL A 48 20.03 0.22 11.73
N GLY A 49 19.03 -0.43 12.32
CA GLY A 49 18.79 -0.43 13.75
C GLY A 49 18.41 0.96 14.28
N GLY A 50 17.70 1.01 15.42
CA GLY A 50 17.35 2.26 16.09
C GLY A 50 16.08 2.97 15.59
N VAL A 51 15.45 2.49 14.51
CA VAL A 51 14.10 2.94 14.14
C VAL A 51 13.06 2.29 15.06
N GLY A 52 12.31 3.08 15.81
CA GLY A 52 11.26 2.63 16.73
C GLY A 52 9.92 2.37 16.03
N ARG A 53 9.50 3.24 15.09
CA ARG A 53 8.26 3.07 14.33
C ARG A 53 8.42 3.43 12.86
N VAL A 54 7.71 2.68 12.02
CA VAL A 54 7.44 3.05 10.62
C VAL A 54 5.94 3.28 10.46
N VAL A 55 5.56 4.44 9.95
CA VAL A 55 4.18 4.79 9.58
C VAL A 55 4.05 4.70 8.07
N VAL A 56 3.14 3.86 7.57
CA VAL A 56 2.90 3.70 6.14
C VAL A 56 1.59 4.40 5.78
N THR A 57 1.64 5.29 4.79
CA THR A 57 0.43 5.89 4.22
C THR A 57 -0.21 4.94 3.24
N SER A 58 -1.27 4.27 3.68
CA SER A 58 -2.16 3.50 2.82
C SER A 58 -3.23 4.40 2.19
N ALA A 59 -4.22 3.81 1.53
CA ALA A 59 -5.34 4.50 0.91
C ALA A 59 -6.67 3.81 1.24
N ILE A 60 -7.78 4.56 1.14
CA ILE A 60 -9.13 4.01 1.31
C ILE A 60 -9.44 2.88 0.31
N SER A 61 -8.76 2.87 -0.85
CA SER A 61 -8.86 1.80 -1.85
C SER A 61 -8.29 0.45 -1.39
N ALA A 62 -7.60 0.39 -0.24
CA ALA A 62 -7.26 -0.88 0.39
C ALA A 62 -8.46 -1.48 1.16
N VAL A 63 -9.45 -0.65 1.51
CA VAL A 63 -10.64 -1.02 2.31
C VAL A 63 -11.88 -1.22 1.43
N VAL A 64 -12.04 -0.40 0.37
CA VAL A 64 -13.20 -0.46 -0.54
C VAL A 64 -12.76 -0.52 -2.02
N PRO A 65 -13.54 -1.18 -2.90
CA PRO A 65 -14.89 -1.72 -2.67
C PRO A 65 -14.91 -3.09 -1.98
N SER A 66 -15.92 -3.29 -1.12
CA SER A 66 -16.23 -4.57 -0.47
C SER A 66 -17.69 -4.94 -0.77
N PRO A 67 -17.97 -5.57 -1.92
CA PRO A 67 -19.32 -5.95 -2.35
C PRO A 67 -19.93 -6.98 -1.39
N GLY A 68 -21.26 -6.97 -1.26
CA GLY A 68 -21.96 -7.90 -0.38
C GLY A 68 -21.93 -7.50 1.10
N ARG A 69 -21.23 -6.42 1.45
CA ARG A 69 -21.32 -5.83 2.78
C ARG A 69 -22.71 -5.21 3.01
N PRO A 70 -23.37 -5.48 4.15
CA PRO A 70 -24.66 -4.88 4.47
C PRO A 70 -24.61 -3.35 4.49
N ALA A 71 -25.66 -2.72 4.00
CA ALA A 71 -25.80 -1.26 4.05
C ALA A 71 -25.86 -0.78 5.51
N GLY A 72 -25.08 0.25 5.84
CA GLY A 72 -25.05 0.84 7.18
C GLY A 72 -24.01 0.26 8.13
N GLU A 73 -23.24 -0.75 7.72
CA GLU A 73 -22.09 -1.19 8.52
C GLU A 73 -20.95 -0.16 8.49
N VAL A 74 -20.35 0.06 9.66
CA VAL A 74 -19.23 0.98 9.86
C VAL A 74 -17.93 0.33 9.37
N LEU A 75 -17.20 1.00 8.48
CA LEU A 75 -15.86 0.57 8.09
C LEU A 75 -14.91 0.67 9.29
N ASP A 76 -14.19 -0.41 9.59
CA ASP A 76 -13.15 -0.46 10.62
C ASP A 76 -11.83 -1.01 10.04
N GLU A 77 -10.81 -1.16 10.89
CA GLU A 77 -9.47 -1.60 10.50
C GLU A 77 -9.41 -3.08 10.09
N SER A 78 -10.47 -3.85 10.31
CA SER A 78 -10.56 -5.25 9.85
C SER A 78 -11.03 -5.38 8.40
N CYS A 79 -11.46 -4.28 7.79
CA CYS A 79 -12.09 -4.25 6.48
C CYS A 79 -11.06 -4.20 5.33
N TRP A 80 -11.28 -5.03 4.32
CA TRP A 80 -10.44 -5.10 3.12
C TRP A 80 -11.25 -5.06 1.83
N THR A 81 -10.61 -4.56 0.78
CA THR A 81 -11.14 -4.59 -0.59
C THR A 81 -11.23 -6.02 -1.08
N ASN A 82 -12.35 -6.35 -1.73
CA ASN A 82 -12.49 -7.62 -2.42
C ASN A 82 -11.83 -7.53 -3.81
N ILE A 83 -10.60 -8.04 -3.89
CA ILE A 83 -9.80 -8.01 -5.12
C ILE A 83 -10.46 -8.88 -6.20
N ASP A 84 -10.95 -10.07 -5.86
CA ASP A 84 -11.58 -11.00 -6.82
C ASP A 84 -12.77 -10.35 -7.51
N TYR A 85 -13.65 -9.71 -6.74
CA TYR A 85 -14.77 -8.96 -7.31
C TYR A 85 -14.31 -7.84 -8.24
N TYR A 86 -13.25 -7.13 -7.88
CA TYR A 86 -12.72 -6.05 -8.71
C TYR A 86 -12.17 -6.58 -10.03
N CYS A 87 -11.41 -7.67 -9.97
CA CYS A 87 -10.84 -8.38 -11.11
C CYS A 87 -11.95 -8.91 -12.03
N ASP A 88 -12.95 -9.62 -11.47
CA ASP A 88 -14.08 -10.18 -12.20
C ASP A 88 -14.90 -9.09 -12.90
N LYS A 89 -15.26 -8.00 -12.19
CA LYS A 89 -16.04 -6.90 -12.76
C LYS A 89 -15.33 -6.21 -13.92
N ASN A 90 -14.00 -6.10 -13.85
CA ASN A 90 -13.19 -5.45 -14.87
C ASN A 90 -12.64 -6.44 -15.92
N ARG A 91 -12.97 -7.73 -15.82
CA ARG A 91 -12.46 -8.80 -16.70
C ARG A 91 -10.93 -8.84 -16.74
N VAL A 92 -10.30 -8.53 -15.62
CA VAL A 92 -8.85 -8.62 -15.42
C VAL A 92 -8.59 -9.90 -14.63
N ARG A 93 -7.72 -10.78 -15.13
CA ARG A 93 -7.28 -11.99 -14.44
C ARG A 93 -5.87 -11.79 -13.89
#